data_AF-A0A3R6YUC1-F1
#
_entry.id   AF-A0A3R6YUC1-F1
#
_cell.length_a   1.000
_cell.length_b   1.000
_cell.length_c   1.000
_cell.angle_alpha   90.00
_cell.angle_beta   90.00
_cell.angle_gamma   90.00
#
_symmetry.space_group_name_H-M   'P 1'
#
loop_
_entity.id
_entity.type
_entity.pdbx_description
1 polymer ?
#
loop_
_entity_poly.entity_id
_entity_poly.type
_entity_poly.pdbx_seq_one_letter_code
_entity_poly.pdbx_strand_id
1 'polypeptide(L)'
;MENIRIILKDQRLQNHYSIRQLSFILNNRYHIKASKSTIQRLENSNTAISAQLLCALADLYELDLEELKGIILKSPNEQKS
;
A
#
# COMPACT_ATOMS: atom_id res chain seq x y z
N MET A 1 4.01 5.25 9.10
CA MET A 1 3.77 4.60 7.79
C MET A 1 4.75 3.47 7.46
N GLU A 2 5.75 3.18 8.29
CA GLU A 2 6.59 1.97 8.16
C GLU A 2 5.78 0.68 8.03
N ASN A 3 4.79 0.52 8.89
CA ASN A 3 4.01 -0.71 8.98
C ASN A 3 3.11 -0.92 7.74
N ILE A 4 2.46 0.15 7.25
CA ILE A 4 1.56 0.03 6.09
C ILE A 4 2.31 -0.35 4.82
N ARG A 5 3.51 0.21 4.57
CA ARG A 5 4.28 -0.14 3.36
C ARG A 5 4.78 -1.59 3.38
N ILE A 6 5.15 -2.10 4.55
CA ILE A 6 5.58 -3.50 4.72
C ILE A 6 4.41 -4.42 4.41
N ILE A 7 3.23 -4.16 5.00
CA ILE A 7 2.01 -4.93 4.74
C ILE A 7 1.67 -4.92 3.24
N LEU A 8 1.65 -3.76 2.60
CA LEU A 8 1.33 -3.64 1.17
C LEU A 8 2.35 -4.38 0.28
N LYS A 9 3.63 -4.40 0.66
CA LYS A 9 4.68 -5.16 -0.03
C LYS A 9 4.50 -6.66 0.15
N ASP A 10 4.21 -7.10 1.36
CA ASP A 10 4.01 -8.52 1.67
C ASP A 10 2.79 -9.06 0.94
N GLN A 11 1.69 -8.32 0.92
CA GLN A 11 0.49 -8.66 0.15
C GLN A 11 0.78 -8.79 -1.35
N ARG A 12 1.57 -7.87 -1.92
CA ARG A 12 2.00 -8.00 -3.32
C ARG A 12 2.75 -9.31 -3.57
N LEU A 13 3.67 -9.66 -2.66
CA LEU A 13 4.51 -10.87 -2.78
C LEU A 13 3.70 -12.15 -2.59
N GLN A 14 2.75 -12.18 -1.66
CA GLN A 14 1.82 -13.30 -1.44
C GLN A 14 0.92 -13.54 -2.65
N ASN A 15 0.51 -12.47 -3.33
CA ASN A 15 -0.25 -12.55 -4.58
C ASN A 15 0.65 -12.82 -5.81
N HIS A 16 1.95 -13.04 -5.62
CA HIS A 16 2.93 -13.29 -6.69
C HIS A 16 2.99 -12.20 -7.77
N TYR A 17 2.63 -10.97 -7.44
CA TYR A 17 2.69 -9.87 -8.38
C TYR A 17 4.10 -9.28 -8.45
N SER A 18 4.66 -9.24 -9.65
CA SER A 18 5.78 -8.34 -9.94
C SER A 18 5.31 -6.88 -9.85
N ILE A 19 6.24 -5.95 -9.63
CA ILE A 19 5.95 -4.51 -9.65
C ILE A 19 5.34 -4.07 -10.98
N ARG A 20 5.73 -4.71 -12.09
CA ARG A 20 5.14 -4.45 -13.42
C ARG A 20 3.68 -4.87 -13.48
N GLN A 21 3.35 -6.05 -12.96
CA GLN A 21 1.97 -6.55 -12.93
C GLN A 21 1.10 -5.69 -12.02
N LEU A 22 1.59 -5.33 -10.83
CA LEU A 22 0.84 -4.44 -9.94
C LEU A 22 0.57 -3.08 -10.60
N SER A 23 1.60 -2.47 -11.21
CA SER A 23 1.44 -1.23 -11.99
C SER A 23 0.38 -1.39 -13.07
N PHE A 24 0.44 -2.48 -13.85
CA PHE A 24 -0.54 -2.75 -14.90
C PHE A 24 -1.97 -2.89 -14.33
N ILE A 25 -2.16 -3.63 -13.25
CA ILE A 25 -3.48 -3.83 -12.62
C ILE A 25 -4.04 -2.50 -12.11
N LEU A 26 -3.23 -1.72 -11.39
CA LEU A 26 -3.65 -0.42 -10.86
C LEU A 26 -4.06 0.55 -11.97
N ASN A 27 -3.32 0.57 -13.08
CA ASN A 27 -3.63 1.44 -14.22
C ASN A 27 -4.90 1.00 -14.98
N ASN A 28 -5.12 -0.31 -15.15
CA ASN A 28 -6.20 -0.81 -16.00
C ASN A 28 -7.51 -1.05 -15.24
N ARG A 29 -7.45 -1.58 -14.01
CA ARG A 29 -8.64 -1.90 -13.20
C ARG A 29 -9.13 -0.71 -12.39
N TYR A 30 -8.21 0.08 -11.84
CA TYR A 30 -8.53 1.17 -10.92
C TYR A 30 -8.33 2.57 -11.53
N HIS A 31 -7.82 2.64 -12.76
CA HIS A 31 -7.47 3.90 -13.43
C HIS A 31 -6.48 4.78 -12.64
N ILE A 32 -5.65 4.15 -11.79
CA ILE A 32 -4.64 4.85 -11.00
C ILE A 32 -3.31 4.80 -11.72
N LYS A 33 -2.78 5.99 -12.04
CA LYS A 33 -1.46 6.16 -12.68
C LYS A 33 -0.30 5.90 -11.71
N ALA A 34 -0.16 4.64 -11.29
CA ALA A 34 0.95 4.17 -10.48
C ALA A 34 2.03 3.56 -11.39
N SER A 35 3.12 4.30 -11.62
CA SER A 35 4.27 3.79 -12.36
C SER A 35 5.06 2.76 -11.52
N LYS A 36 5.95 2.01 -12.17
CA LYS A 36 6.88 1.10 -11.46
C LYS A 36 7.71 1.82 -10.39
N SER A 37 8.21 3.02 -10.71
CA SER A 37 9.03 3.80 -9.78
C SER A 37 8.22 4.31 -8.60
N THR A 38 6.94 4.66 -8.80
CA THR A 38 6.02 5.01 -7.72
C THR A 38 5.83 3.83 -6.75
N ILE A 39 5.60 2.63 -7.27
CA ILE A 39 5.43 1.42 -6.44
C ILE A 39 6.73 1.06 -5.71
N GLN A 40 7.87 1.09 -6.40
CA GLN A 40 9.17 0.85 -5.77
C GLN A 40 9.46 1.83 -4.62
N ARG A 41 9.15 3.12 -4.82
CA ARG A 41 9.29 4.14 -3.78
C ARG A 41 8.32 3.95 -2.61
N LEU A 42 7.10 3.48 -2.89
CA LEU A 42 6.13 3.14 -1.85
C LEU A 42 6.68 2.02 -0.95
N GLU A 43 7.24 0.97 -1.55
CA GLU A 43 7.70 -0.22 -0.81
C GLU A 43 9.02 -0.01 -0.08
N ASN A 44 9.93 0.79 -0.65
CA ASN A 44 11.31 0.90 -0.16
C ASN A 44 11.63 2.23 0.54
N SER A 45 10.72 3.21 0.52
CA SER A 45 10.95 4.53 1.11
C SER A 45 9.76 4.95 1.95
N ASN A 46 9.99 5.85 2.91
CA ASN A 46 8.93 6.44 3.73
C ASN A 46 8.17 7.53 2.94
N THR A 47 7.65 7.16 1.77
CA THR A 47 6.91 8.05 0.87
C THR A 47 5.45 8.13 1.30
N ALA A 48 4.85 9.32 1.20
CA ALA A 48 3.41 9.45 1.35
C ALA A 48 2.65 8.63 0.29
N ILE A 49 1.67 7.84 0.72
CA ILE A 49 0.73 7.15 -0.16
C ILE A 49 -0.52 8.03 -0.33
N SER A 50 -1.03 8.16 -1.56
CA SER A 50 -2.31 8.84 -1.77
C SER A 50 -3.47 7.97 -1.31
N ALA A 51 -4.54 8.59 -0.81
CA ALA A 51 -5.73 7.86 -0.38
C ALA A 51 -6.32 6.98 -1.50
N GLN A 52 -6.35 7.48 -2.74
CA GLN A 52 -6.80 6.70 -3.90
C GLN A 52 -5.96 5.43 -4.10
N LEU A 53 -4.62 5.53 -4.04
CA LEU A 53 -3.75 4.39 -4.20
C LEU A 53 -3.89 3.40 -3.04
N LEU A 54 -4.05 3.89 -1.82
CA LEU A 54 -4.30 3.05 -0.65
C LEU A 54 -5.61 2.27 -0.80
N CYS A 55 -6.71 2.93 -1.17
CA CYS A 55 -8.01 2.27 -1.35
C CYS A 55 -7.97 1.22 -2.47
N ALA A 56 -7.30 1.50 -3.59
CA ALA A 56 -7.18 0.52 -4.67
C ALA A 56 -6.35 -0.70 -4.26
N LEU A 57 -5.28 -0.50 -3.48
CA LEU A 57 -4.49 -1.61 -2.96
C LEU A 57 -5.25 -2.41 -1.90
N ALA A 58 -6.04 -1.74 -1.05
CA ALA A 58 -6.89 -2.41 -0.08
C ALA A 58 -7.95 -3.27 -0.76
N ASP A 59 -8.63 -2.74 -1.80
CA ASP A 59 -9.58 -3.50 -2.60
C ASP A 59 -8.91 -4.67 -3.33
N LEU A 60 -7.75 -4.45 -3.95
CA LEU A 60 -7.04 -5.49 -4.70
C LEU A 60 -6.58 -6.65 -3.81
N TYR A 61 -6.20 -6.36 -2.56
CA TYR A 61 -5.68 -7.35 -1.62
C TYR A 61 -6.73 -7.81 -0.60
N GLU A 62 -7.99 -7.42 -0.77
CA GLU A 62 -9.10 -7.74 0.13
C GLU A 62 -8.81 -7.37 1.60
N LEU A 63 -8.14 -6.24 1.82
CA LEU A 63 -7.80 -5.73 3.15
C LEU A 63 -8.93 -4.88 3.72
N ASP A 64 -9.24 -5.06 5.00
CA ASP A 64 -10.17 -4.19 5.71
C ASP A 64 -9.57 -2.79 5.92
N LEU A 65 -10.26 -1.77 5.40
CA LEU A 65 -9.86 -0.38 5.54
C LEU A 65 -9.86 0.09 7.01
N GLU A 66 -10.71 -0.46 7.88
CA GLU A 66 -10.73 -0.08 9.29
C GLU A 66 -9.49 -0.63 10.03
N GLU A 67 -9.03 -1.84 9.66
CA GLU A 67 -7.75 -2.38 10.15
C GLU A 67 -6.57 -1.52 9.67
N LEU A 68 -6.55 -1.16 8.38
CA LEU A 68 -5.48 -0.30 7.84
C LEU A 68 -5.49 1.08 8.49
N LYS A 69 -6.67 1.63 8.78
CA LYS A 69 -6.81 2.90 9.52
C LYS A 69 -6.21 2.79 10.92
N GLY A 70 -6.43 1.69 11.64
CA GLY A 70 -5.78 1.42 12.92
C GLY A 70 -4.26 1.48 12.82
N ILE A 71 -3.67 0.94 11.74
CA ILE A 71 -2.22 0.91 11.51
C ILE A 71 -1.68 2.28 11.10
N ILE A 72 -2.44 3.06 10.32
CA ILE A 72 -2.06 4.39 9.84
C ILE A 72 -2.15 5.42 10.98
N LEU A 73 -3.23 5.37 11.76
CA LEU A 73 -3.50 6.33 12.83
C LEU A 73 -2.76 6.01 14.14
N LYS A 74 -2.32 4.76 14.34
CA LYS A 74 -1.34 4.42 15.39
C LYS A 74 0.03 5.00 15.04
N SER A 75 0.18 6.29 15.30
CA SER A 75 1.47 6.99 15.39
C SER A 75 1.94 7.00 16.86
N PRO A 76 3.25 7.13 17.15
CA PRO A 76 3.96 6.52 18.30
C PRO A 76 3.65 7.08 19.71
N ASN A 77 2.52 7.74 19.94
CA ASN A 77 2.17 8.27 21.26
C ASN A 77 1.77 7.19 22.30
N GLU A 78 1.64 5.92 21.91
CA GLU A 78 1.35 4.81 22.84
C GLU A 78 2.61 4.00 23.24
N GLN A 79 3.82 4.43 22.87
CA GLN A 79 5.07 3.82 23.37
C GLN A 79 5.67 4.55 24.59
N LYS A 80 4.94 5.53 25.15
CA LYS A 80 5.28 6.19 26.41
C LYS A 80 4.05 6.23 27.34
N SER A 81 3.74 5.12 27.96
CA SER A 81 3.02 5.06 29.24
C SER A 81 3.57 3.91 30.05
#